data_AF-A0A8H3BL48-F1
#
_entry.id   AF-A0A8H3BL48-F1
#
_cell.length_a   1.000
_cell.length_b   1.000
_cell.length_c   1.000
_cell.angle_alpha   90.00
_cell.angle_beta   90.00
_cell.angle_gamma   90.00
#
_symmetry.space_group_name_H-M   'P 1'
#
loop_
_entity.id
_entity.type
_entity.pdbx_description
1 polymer ?
#
loop_
_entity_poly.entity_id
_entity_poly.type
_entity_poly.pdbx_seq_one_letter_code
_entity_poly.pdbx_strand_id
1 'polypeptide(L)'
;MTDITQEKTPQSTPSLDRKDSELGIKHEPVTDELVTEVTGAQFDDPNLDRSRLGELEDDSPYPEVRSAVANTDDPDMPCSTLRAWILGLVWAIVLPGLNQFFYFRYPSVTIGNLVAQLLSFPMGRFLAYILPRWTIFGMELNPGPFSIKEHVLVTVMATVGAAQAYATDIVAVQRVFYGQTWNFGYQWMVVMSTQLIGFSIGGIARRFLVAPPSMIWPANLVYCALFN
;
A
#
# COMPACT_ATOMS: atom_id res chain seq x y z
N MET A 1 44.03 39.24 26.00
CA MET A 1 44.37 37.87 26.41
C MET A 1 43.05 37.18 26.71
N THR A 2 42.67 36.23 25.83
CA THR A 2 41.61 35.19 25.94
C THR A 2 40.16 35.70 26.14
N ASP A 3 39.36 35.87 25.08
CA ASP A 3 38.63 34.86 24.28
C ASP A 3 37.79 33.87 25.10
N ILE A 4 36.47 34.09 25.07
CA ILE A 4 35.44 33.12 25.49
C ILE A 4 34.81 32.57 24.21
N THR A 5 35.03 31.27 24.03
CA THR A 5 34.49 30.34 23.04
C THR A 5 33.02 30.60 22.67
N GLN A 6 32.76 30.89 21.40
CA GLN A 6 31.45 30.67 20.78
C GLN A 6 31.35 29.23 20.26
N GLU A 7 30.25 28.60 20.63
CA GLU A 7 29.86 27.23 20.29
C GLU A 7 29.46 27.14 18.81
N LYS A 8 30.08 26.19 18.10
CA LYS A 8 29.95 26.01 16.64
C LYS A 8 28.76 25.09 16.35
N THR A 9 27.67 25.66 15.83
CA THR A 9 26.51 24.91 15.30
C THR A 9 26.96 24.01 14.12
N PRO A 10 26.44 22.78 13.95
CA PRO A 10 26.90 21.87 12.92
C PRO A 10 26.54 22.38 11.52
N GLN A 11 27.49 22.31 10.60
CA GLN A 11 27.32 22.60 9.18
C GLN A 11 26.22 21.71 8.58
N SER A 12 25.19 22.34 8.03
CA SER A 12 24.21 21.67 7.18
C SER A 12 24.90 21.14 5.91
N THR A 13 24.58 19.90 5.59
CA THR A 13 24.93 19.17 4.36
C THR A 13 24.69 20.07 3.14
N PRO A 14 25.57 20.08 2.12
CA PRO A 14 25.36 20.92 0.94
C PRO A 14 24.12 20.41 0.22
N SER A 15 23.08 21.25 0.13
CA SER A 15 21.87 20.94 -0.61
C SER A 15 22.19 20.81 -2.11
N LEU A 16 21.49 19.89 -2.76
CA LEU A 16 21.57 19.60 -4.20
C LEU A 16 21.23 20.82 -5.08
N ASP A 17 20.63 21.86 -4.50
CA ASP A 17 20.16 23.09 -5.18
C ASP A 17 21.27 23.86 -5.91
N ARG A 18 22.53 23.72 -5.49
CA ARG A 18 23.63 24.49 -6.08
C ARG A 18 24.04 24.01 -7.47
N LYS A 19 23.75 22.76 -7.83
CA LYS A 19 24.05 22.24 -9.18
C LYS A 19 23.01 22.67 -10.22
N ASP A 20 21.76 22.82 -9.79
CA ASP A 20 20.66 23.18 -10.71
C ASP A 20 20.76 24.64 -11.16
N SER A 21 21.45 25.49 -10.39
CA SER A 21 21.69 26.90 -10.74
C SER A 21 22.69 27.10 -11.89
N GLU A 22 23.53 26.11 -12.22
CA GLU A 22 24.50 26.19 -13.33
C GLU A 22 23.88 25.80 -14.69
N LEU A 23 22.67 25.21 -14.72
CA LEU A 23 22.06 24.65 -15.93
C LEU A 23 21.12 25.62 -16.68
N GLY A 24 20.93 26.85 -16.21
CA GLY A 24 20.18 27.88 -16.95
C GLY A 24 18.71 27.54 -17.25
N ILE A 25 18.13 26.61 -16.50
CA ILE A 25 16.72 26.23 -16.60
C ILE A 25 15.89 27.40 -16.08
N LYS A 26 15.13 28.05 -16.97
CA LYS A 26 14.17 29.08 -16.59
C LYS A 26 12.96 28.38 -15.97
N HIS A 27 12.81 28.45 -14.65
CA HIS A 27 11.55 28.12 -14.02
C HIS A 27 10.51 29.18 -14.40
N GLU A 28 9.60 28.83 -15.30
CA GLU A 28 8.38 29.60 -15.49
C GLU A 28 7.59 29.57 -14.17
N PRO A 29 6.99 30.70 -13.75
CA PRO A 29 6.21 30.73 -12.53
C PRO A 29 5.01 29.80 -12.70
N VAL A 30 5.00 28.73 -11.91
CA VAL A 30 3.87 27.80 -11.82
C VAL A 30 2.61 28.59 -11.46
N THR A 31 1.64 28.57 -12.36
CA THR A 31 0.32 29.17 -12.12
C THR A 31 -0.51 28.25 -11.24
N ASP A 32 -1.33 28.82 -10.35
CA ASP A 32 -2.26 28.06 -9.50
C ASP A 32 -3.26 27.21 -10.33
N GLU A 33 -3.50 27.59 -11.58
CA GLU A 33 -4.27 26.80 -12.56
C GLU A 33 -3.56 25.48 -12.92
N LEU A 34 -2.25 25.50 -13.16
CA LEU A 34 -1.45 24.30 -13.45
C LEU A 34 -1.41 23.35 -12.25
N VAL A 35 -1.30 23.90 -11.03
CA VAL A 35 -1.36 23.10 -9.79
C VAL A 35 -2.71 22.39 -9.67
N THR A 36 -3.80 23.10 -9.97
CA THR A 36 -5.16 22.54 -9.90
C THR A 36 -5.39 21.47 -10.98
N GLU A 37 -4.83 21.66 -12.17
CA GLU A 37 -4.91 20.69 -13.27
C GLU A 37 -4.13 19.39 -12.96
N VAL A 38 -2.91 19.51 -12.44
CA VAL A 38 -2.02 18.37 -12.18
C VAL A 38 -2.42 17.61 -10.92
N THR A 39 -2.80 18.31 -9.86
CA THR A 39 -3.08 17.69 -8.55
C THR A 39 -4.57 17.40 -8.34
N GLY A 40 -5.46 18.08 -9.07
CA GLY A 40 -6.90 18.04 -8.83
C GLY A 40 -7.35 18.72 -7.54
N ALA A 41 -6.44 19.39 -6.83
CA ALA A 41 -6.70 20.08 -5.57
C ALA A 41 -6.39 21.58 -5.67
N GLN A 42 -7.26 22.41 -5.10
CA GLN A 42 -7.11 23.87 -5.05
C GLN A 42 -6.37 24.33 -3.78
N PHE A 43 -5.78 23.40 -3.03
CA PHE A 43 -5.10 23.67 -1.75
C PHE A 43 -3.58 23.63 -1.92
N ASP A 44 -2.88 24.48 -1.15
CA ASP A 44 -1.42 24.54 -1.11
C ASP A 44 -0.83 23.35 -0.35
N ASP A 45 -0.40 22.32 -1.08
CA ASP A 45 0.27 21.13 -0.50
C ASP A 45 1.79 21.38 -0.33
N PRO A 46 2.32 21.34 0.92
CA PRO A 46 3.74 21.56 1.18
C PRO A 46 4.65 20.43 0.66
N ASN A 47 4.11 19.25 0.34
CA ASN A 47 4.88 18.14 -0.20
C ASN A 47 4.99 18.18 -1.73
N LEU A 48 4.39 19.18 -2.38
CA LEU A 48 4.38 19.33 -3.82
C LEU A 48 5.68 19.99 -4.32
N ASP A 49 6.38 19.33 -5.24
CA ASP A 49 7.55 19.95 -5.89
C ASP A 49 7.10 20.90 -7.01
N ARG A 50 6.80 22.15 -6.62
CA ARG A 50 6.36 23.19 -7.56
C ARG A 50 7.42 23.52 -8.60
N SER A 51 8.71 23.33 -8.31
CA SER A 51 9.77 23.74 -9.23
C SER A 51 9.82 22.91 -10.53
N ARG A 52 9.24 21.71 -10.51
CA ARG A 52 9.31 20.74 -11.62
C ARG A 52 7.97 20.40 -12.27
N LEU A 53 6.88 21.08 -11.88
CA LEU A 53 5.52 20.82 -12.40
C LEU A 53 5.39 20.99 -13.92
N GLY A 54 6.22 21.84 -14.55
CA GLY A 54 6.20 22.07 -16.01
C GLY A 54 7.13 21.16 -16.83
N GLU A 55 8.01 20.38 -16.18
CA GLU A 55 9.00 19.53 -16.88
C GLU A 55 8.64 18.03 -16.84
N LEU A 56 7.65 17.66 -16.03
CA LEU A 56 7.31 16.29 -15.68
C LEU A 56 5.90 15.92 -16.17
N GLU A 57 5.58 16.12 -17.46
CA GLU A 57 4.25 15.78 -18.01
C GLU A 57 3.84 14.31 -17.76
N ASP A 58 4.82 13.40 -17.77
CA ASP A 58 4.60 11.97 -17.52
C ASP A 58 4.89 11.56 -16.06
N ASP A 59 5.58 12.37 -15.26
CA ASP A 59 6.09 11.98 -13.93
C ASP A 59 5.21 12.51 -12.79
N SER A 60 5.16 11.80 -11.66
CA SER A 60 4.35 12.28 -10.52
C SER A 60 4.92 13.59 -9.96
N PRO A 61 4.09 14.58 -9.60
CA PRO A 61 4.57 15.85 -9.02
C PRO A 61 5.12 15.68 -7.59
N TYR A 62 4.96 14.48 -7.00
CA TYR A 62 5.48 14.14 -5.68
C TYR A 62 6.78 13.34 -5.80
N PRO A 63 7.88 13.81 -5.18
CA PRO A 63 9.19 13.15 -5.28
C PRO A 63 9.20 11.75 -4.65
N GLU A 64 8.44 11.53 -3.57
CA GLU A 64 8.34 10.22 -2.92
C GLU A 64 7.69 9.19 -3.86
N VAL A 65 6.65 9.60 -4.59
CA VAL A 65 5.94 8.73 -5.54
C VAL A 65 6.84 8.37 -6.71
N ARG A 66 7.56 9.35 -7.27
CA ARG A 66 8.55 9.13 -8.35
C ARG A 66 9.64 8.14 -7.94
N SER A 67 10.07 8.17 -6.69
CA SER A 67 11.09 7.24 -6.20
C SER A 67 10.57 5.82 -5.97
N ALA A 68 9.28 5.68 -5.66
CA ALA A 68 8.69 4.43 -5.20
C ALA A 68 7.92 3.66 -6.29
N VAL A 69 7.50 4.32 -7.37
CA VAL A 69 6.64 3.75 -8.39
C VAL A 69 7.23 4.01 -9.78
N ALA A 70 7.23 3.00 -10.64
CA ALA A 70 7.60 3.17 -12.04
C ALA A 70 6.56 4.00 -12.78
N ASN A 71 7.01 4.93 -13.62
CA ASN A 71 6.15 5.78 -14.44
C ASN A 71 5.46 4.97 -15.57
N THR A 72 6.14 3.97 -16.11
CA THR A 72 5.62 3.17 -17.23
C THR A 72 4.84 1.94 -16.76
N ASP A 73 3.69 1.67 -17.40
CA ASP A 73 2.91 0.45 -17.22
C ASP A 73 2.79 -0.33 -18.54
N ASP A 74 2.77 -1.66 -18.44
CA ASP A 74 2.49 -2.59 -19.54
C ASP A 74 1.09 -3.19 -19.38
N PRO A 75 0.08 -2.76 -20.16
CA PRO A 75 -1.31 -3.23 -20.04
C PRO A 75 -1.50 -4.73 -20.32
N ASP A 76 -0.60 -5.36 -21.07
CA ASP A 76 -0.74 -6.76 -21.51
C ASP A 76 -0.18 -7.76 -20.47
N MET A 77 0.52 -7.26 -19.44
CA MET A 77 1.09 -8.10 -18.40
C MET A 77 0.00 -8.85 -17.59
N PRO A 78 0.10 -10.19 -17.43
CA PRO A 78 -0.92 -10.96 -16.72
C PRO A 78 -0.97 -10.57 -15.24
N CYS A 79 -2.18 -10.34 -14.74
CA CYS A 79 -2.44 -9.93 -13.34
C CYS A 79 -3.31 -10.95 -12.60
N SER A 80 -4.43 -11.36 -13.19
CA SER A 80 -5.41 -12.25 -12.57
C SER A 80 -5.22 -13.69 -13.05
N THR A 81 -4.27 -14.39 -12.43
CA THR A 81 -3.99 -15.81 -12.73
C THR A 81 -4.45 -16.72 -11.61
N LEU A 82 -4.72 -17.99 -11.92
CA LEU A 82 -5.13 -18.97 -10.91
C LEU A 82 -4.13 -19.08 -9.75
N ARG A 83 -2.82 -19.03 -10.06
CA ARG A 83 -1.77 -19.09 -9.04
C ARG A 83 -1.80 -17.88 -8.09
N ALA A 84 -2.07 -16.68 -8.61
CA ALA A 84 -2.19 -15.48 -7.79
C ALA A 84 -3.42 -15.56 -6.88
N TRP A 85 -4.55 -16.06 -7.38
CA TRP A 85 -5.75 -16.30 -6.57
C TRP A 85 -5.53 -17.33 -5.47
N ILE A 86 -4.89 -18.47 -5.78
CA ILE A 86 -4.60 -19.50 -4.78
C ILE A 86 -3.70 -18.93 -3.68
N LEU A 87 -2.58 -18.28 -4.05
CA LEU A 87 -1.66 -17.68 -3.07
C LEU A 87 -2.34 -16.57 -2.25
N GLY A 88 -3.10 -15.70 -2.91
CA GLY A 88 -3.83 -14.62 -2.27
C GLY A 88 -4.87 -15.13 -1.26
N LEU A 89 -5.64 -16.16 -1.61
CA LEU A 89 -6.62 -16.79 -0.72
C LEU A 89 -5.96 -17.47 0.47
N VAL A 90 -4.83 -18.15 0.26
CA VAL A 90 -4.05 -18.75 1.36
C VAL A 90 -3.62 -17.67 2.34
N TRP A 91 -3.05 -16.57 1.85
CA TRP A 91 -2.63 -15.47 2.72
C TRP A 91 -3.80 -14.74 3.39
N ALA A 92 -4.94 -14.59 2.70
CA ALA A 92 -6.16 -14.00 3.24
C ALA A 92 -6.83 -14.86 4.34
N ILE A 93 -6.41 -16.10 4.53
CA ILE A 93 -6.84 -16.97 5.64
C ILE A 93 -5.76 -17.02 6.72
N VAL A 94 -4.50 -17.28 6.32
CA VAL A 94 -3.40 -17.53 7.25
C VAL A 94 -3.03 -16.27 8.04
N LEU A 95 -2.87 -15.12 7.38
CA LEU A 95 -2.41 -13.90 8.04
C LEU A 95 -3.42 -13.37 9.08
N PRO A 96 -4.70 -13.12 8.74
CA PRO A 96 -5.71 -12.78 9.74
C PRO A 96 -5.89 -13.86 10.80
N GLY A 97 -5.85 -15.13 10.42
CA GLY A 97 -6.02 -16.25 11.36
C GLY A 97 -4.94 -16.26 12.44
N LEU A 98 -3.68 -16.07 12.04
CA LEU A 98 -2.56 -15.97 12.98
C LEU A 98 -2.65 -14.71 13.84
N ASN A 99 -2.93 -13.55 13.23
CA ASN A 99 -3.09 -12.31 13.98
C ASN A 99 -4.24 -12.39 14.99
N GLN A 100 -5.34 -13.03 14.62
CA GLN A 100 -6.46 -13.24 15.53
C GLN A 100 -6.14 -14.22 16.66
N PHE A 101 -5.38 -15.28 16.36
CA PHE A 101 -4.93 -16.23 17.37
C PHE A 101 -4.03 -15.57 18.44
N PHE A 102 -3.10 -14.70 18.02
CA PHE A 102 -2.20 -14.01 18.94
C PHE A 102 -2.84 -12.82 19.65
N TYR A 103 -3.97 -12.33 19.17
CA TYR A 103 -4.62 -11.12 19.70
C TYR A 103 -5.03 -11.25 21.18
N PHE A 104 -5.61 -12.38 21.59
CA PHE A 104 -6.02 -12.62 22.97
C PHE A 104 -4.86 -13.05 23.90
N ARG A 105 -3.63 -13.13 23.39
CA ARG A 105 -2.45 -13.52 24.18
C ARG A 105 -1.79 -12.28 24.76
N TYR A 106 -1.28 -12.39 26.00
CA TYR A 106 -0.44 -11.35 26.60
C TYR A 106 1.02 -11.85 26.71
N PRO A 107 1.99 -11.13 26.12
CA PRO A 107 1.85 -9.98 25.22
C PRO A 107 1.24 -10.38 23.87
N SER A 108 0.51 -9.47 23.23
CA SER A 108 -0.06 -9.69 21.90
C SER A 108 1.04 -9.53 20.85
N VAL A 109 1.01 -10.39 19.83
CA VAL A 109 1.98 -10.40 18.74
C VAL A 109 1.23 -10.19 17.44
N THR A 110 1.60 -9.15 16.69
CA THR A 110 1.02 -8.87 15.37
C THR A 110 2.04 -9.16 14.30
N ILE A 111 1.66 -9.99 13.34
CA ILE A 111 2.44 -10.28 12.14
C ILE A 111 2.19 -9.15 11.14
N GLY A 112 3.27 -8.48 10.74
CA GLY A 112 3.22 -7.36 9.81
C GLY A 112 2.94 -7.78 8.37
N ASN A 113 2.35 -6.86 7.61
CA ASN A 113 1.98 -7.01 6.20
C ASN A 113 3.18 -7.36 5.28
N LEU A 114 4.37 -6.87 5.61
CA LEU A 114 5.60 -7.13 4.85
C LEU A 114 5.96 -8.62 4.80
N VAL A 115 5.55 -9.41 5.80
CA VAL A 115 5.84 -10.86 5.83
C VAL A 115 5.16 -11.56 4.65
N ALA A 116 3.89 -11.24 4.39
CA ALA A 116 3.16 -11.80 3.25
C ALA A 116 3.73 -11.30 1.91
N GLN A 117 4.15 -10.04 1.83
CA GLN A 117 4.77 -9.50 0.61
C GLN A 117 6.12 -10.18 0.31
N LEU A 118 7.00 -10.31 1.30
CA LEU A 118 8.31 -10.92 1.12
C LEU A 118 8.24 -12.41 0.79
N LEU A 119 7.33 -13.15 1.42
CA LEU A 119 7.19 -14.60 1.20
C LEU A 119 6.40 -14.93 -0.05
N SER A 120 5.47 -14.07 -0.48
CA SER A 120 4.67 -14.32 -1.69
C SER A 120 5.52 -14.32 -2.97
N PHE A 121 6.62 -13.57 -3.03
CA PHE A 121 7.50 -13.57 -4.20
C PHE A 121 8.20 -14.91 -4.46
N PRO A 122 8.99 -15.50 -3.53
CA PRO A 122 9.61 -16.81 -3.74
C PRO A 122 8.56 -17.91 -3.89
N MET A 123 7.43 -17.84 -3.18
CA MET A 123 6.32 -18.78 -3.35
C MET A 123 5.69 -18.69 -4.75
N GLY A 124 5.47 -17.48 -5.28
CA GLY A 124 4.94 -17.24 -6.62
C GLY A 124 5.88 -17.73 -7.71
N ARG A 125 7.18 -17.47 -7.57
CA ARG A 125 8.24 -18.01 -8.45
C ARG A 125 8.30 -19.54 -8.41
N PHE A 126 8.20 -20.13 -7.23
CA PHE A 126 8.18 -21.58 -7.06
C PHE A 126 6.94 -22.20 -7.70
N LEU A 127 5.77 -21.59 -7.53
CA LEU A 127 4.52 -22.06 -8.12
C LEU A 127 4.52 -21.91 -9.65
N ALA A 128 5.15 -20.84 -10.17
CA ALA A 128 5.38 -20.66 -11.61
C ALA A 128 6.32 -21.73 -12.20
N TYR A 129 7.24 -22.29 -11.41
CA TYR A 129 8.11 -23.38 -11.83
C TYR A 129 7.40 -24.74 -11.82
N ILE A 130 6.53 -24.97 -10.83
CA ILE A 130 5.83 -26.26 -10.66
C ILE A 130 4.63 -26.40 -11.59
N LEU A 131 3.88 -25.32 -11.81
CA LEU A 131 2.63 -25.41 -12.58
C LEU A 131 2.90 -25.70 -14.06
N PRO A 132 2.25 -26.73 -14.63
CA PRO A 132 2.35 -27.00 -16.06
C PRO A 132 1.68 -25.88 -16.86
N ARG A 133 2.23 -25.59 -18.04
CA ARG A 133 1.64 -24.66 -19.02
C ARG A 133 0.46 -25.32 -19.73
N TRP A 134 -0.65 -25.47 -19.02
CA TRP A 134 -1.89 -26.00 -19.57
C TRP A 134 -2.93 -24.91 -19.69
N THR A 135 -3.70 -24.97 -20.77
CA THR A 135 -4.85 -24.11 -21.00
C THR A 135 -6.11 -24.92 -20.70
N ILE A 136 -6.78 -24.62 -19.58
CA ILE A 136 -8.01 -25.30 -19.19
C ILE A 136 -9.16 -24.29 -19.31
N PHE A 137 -10.21 -24.63 -20.06
CA PHE A 137 -11.37 -23.75 -20.33
C PHE A 137 -10.99 -22.36 -20.88
N GLY A 138 -9.94 -22.26 -21.68
CA GLY A 138 -9.46 -20.99 -22.24
C GLY A 138 -8.67 -20.12 -21.26
N MET A 139 -8.43 -20.58 -20.03
CA MET A 139 -7.56 -19.92 -19.07
C MET A 139 -6.20 -20.63 -19.01
N GLU A 140 -5.13 -19.87 -19.21
CA GLU A 140 -3.77 -20.38 -19.06
C GLU A 140 -3.44 -20.54 -17.57
N LEU A 141 -3.16 -21.77 -17.11
CA LEU A 141 -2.76 -22.02 -15.72
C LEU A 141 -1.42 -21.38 -15.37
N ASN A 142 -0.53 -21.29 -16.36
CA ASN A 142 0.80 -20.73 -16.20
C ASN A 142 1.16 -19.91 -17.45
N PRO A 143 0.75 -18.62 -17.50
CA PRO A 143 0.99 -17.75 -18.66
C PRO A 143 2.46 -17.33 -18.81
N GLY A 144 3.31 -17.60 -17.81
CA GLY A 144 4.71 -17.21 -17.87
C GLY A 144 5.36 -17.02 -16.49
N PRO A 145 6.51 -16.32 -16.42
CA PRO A 145 7.13 -15.95 -15.15
C PRO A 145 6.16 -15.22 -14.21
N PHE A 146 6.41 -15.31 -12.91
CA PHE A 146 5.62 -14.57 -11.91
C PHE A 146 5.80 -13.06 -12.13
N SER A 147 4.71 -12.36 -12.42
CA SER A 147 4.68 -10.95 -12.76
C SER A 147 4.57 -10.08 -11.52
N ILE A 148 4.96 -8.80 -11.64
CA ILE A 148 4.80 -7.81 -10.57
C ILE A 148 3.31 -7.60 -10.26
N LYS A 149 2.44 -7.58 -11.28
CA LYS A 149 0.99 -7.41 -11.10
C LYS A 149 0.36 -8.56 -10.30
N GLU A 150 0.77 -9.80 -10.56
CA GLU A 150 0.35 -10.95 -9.76
C GLU A 150 0.82 -10.83 -8.30
N HIS A 151 2.05 -10.37 -8.09
CA HIS A 151 2.61 -10.17 -6.75
C HIS A 151 1.87 -9.09 -5.97
N VAL A 152 1.58 -7.97 -6.62
CA VAL A 152 0.78 -6.88 -6.05
C VAL A 152 -0.62 -7.39 -5.69
N LEU A 153 -1.28 -8.13 -6.58
CA LEU A 153 -2.62 -8.69 -6.31
C LEU A 153 -2.62 -9.61 -5.08
N VAL A 154 -1.67 -10.54 -4.99
CA VAL A 154 -1.52 -11.44 -3.83
C VAL A 154 -1.31 -10.64 -2.55
N THR A 155 -0.47 -9.60 -2.60
CA THR A 155 -0.16 -8.77 -1.44
C THR A 155 -1.39 -7.99 -0.99
N VAL A 156 -2.15 -7.39 -1.91
CA VAL A 156 -3.40 -6.68 -1.57
C VAL A 156 -4.40 -7.64 -0.93
N MET A 157 -4.57 -8.85 -1.47
CA MET A 157 -5.46 -9.87 -0.87
C MET A 157 -5.02 -10.25 0.56
N ALA A 158 -3.72 -10.34 0.80
CA ALA A 158 -3.17 -10.64 2.12
C ALA A 158 -3.38 -9.50 3.12
N THR A 159 -3.12 -8.26 2.71
CA THR A 159 -3.03 -7.12 3.63
C THR A 159 -4.39 -6.52 3.99
N VAL A 160 -5.34 -6.53 3.06
CA VAL A 160 -6.69 -5.96 3.27
C VAL A 160 -7.40 -6.60 4.46
N GLY A 161 -7.19 -7.90 4.67
CA GLY A 161 -7.77 -8.65 5.79
C GLY A 161 -6.79 -8.92 6.93
N ALA A 162 -5.55 -8.42 6.91
CA ALA A 162 -4.52 -8.86 7.84
C ALA A 162 -4.82 -8.53 9.31
N ALA A 163 -5.54 -7.44 9.56
CA ALA A 163 -5.93 -7.04 10.90
C ALA A 163 -7.00 -7.97 11.47
N GLN A 164 -6.98 -8.15 12.79
CA GLN A 164 -8.03 -8.90 13.46
C GLN A 164 -9.38 -8.16 13.36
N ALA A 165 -10.47 -8.91 13.21
CA ALA A 165 -11.84 -8.42 13.23
C ALA A 165 -12.29 -7.87 14.61
N TYR A 166 -12.31 -6.54 14.75
CA TYR A 166 -12.72 -5.81 15.95
C TYR A 166 -13.99 -6.35 16.64
N ALA A 167 -14.98 -6.82 15.87
CA ALA A 167 -16.22 -7.39 16.42
C ALA A 167 -16.02 -8.57 17.37
N THR A 168 -14.88 -9.28 17.34
CA THR A 168 -14.63 -10.36 18.31
C THR A 168 -14.43 -9.84 19.74
N ASP A 169 -14.02 -8.59 19.93
CA ASP A 169 -13.97 -7.98 21.26
C ASP A 169 -15.36 -7.80 21.85
N ILE A 170 -16.34 -7.43 21.02
CA ILE A 170 -17.75 -7.34 21.44
C ILE A 170 -18.22 -8.70 21.95
N VAL A 171 -17.94 -9.77 21.21
CA VAL A 171 -18.29 -11.15 21.59
C VAL A 171 -17.56 -11.57 22.87
N ALA A 172 -16.27 -11.24 22.99
CA ALA A 172 -15.49 -11.55 24.18
C ALA A 172 -16.05 -10.84 25.42
N VAL A 173 -16.40 -9.56 25.30
CA VAL A 173 -16.98 -8.76 26.39
C VAL A 173 -18.35 -9.28 26.80
N GLN A 174 -19.23 -9.58 25.83
CA GLN A 174 -20.54 -10.17 26.09
C GLN A 174 -20.44 -11.48 26.87
N ARG A 175 -19.45 -12.32 26.51
CA ARG A 175 -19.25 -13.62 27.16
C ARG A 175 -18.66 -13.48 28.56
N VAL A 176 -17.63 -12.67 28.75
CA VAL A 176 -16.86 -12.59 30.01
C VAL A 176 -17.51 -11.67 31.03
N PHE A 177 -17.96 -10.48 30.63
CA PHE A 177 -18.49 -9.47 31.56
C PHE A 177 -20.01 -9.56 31.74
N TYR A 178 -20.75 -9.92 30.69
CA TYR A 178 -22.22 -9.97 30.73
C TYR A 178 -22.79 -11.38 30.86
N GLY A 179 -21.95 -12.43 30.83
CA GLY A 179 -22.39 -13.83 30.93
C GLY A 179 -23.30 -14.28 29.78
N GLN A 180 -23.34 -13.54 28.66
CA GLN A 180 -24.21 -13.84 27.53
C GLN A 180 -23.48 -14.73 26.52
N THR A 181 -24.00 -15.95 26.32
CA THR A 181 -23.46 -16.92 25.37
C THR A 181 -24.41 -17.10 24.20
N TRP A 182 -24.25 -16.22 23.20
CA TRP A 182 -25.02 -16.30 21.96
C TRP A 182 -24.51 -17.41 21.03
N ASN A 183 -25.39 -17.92 20.17
CA ASN A 183 -25.05 -18.98 19.21
C ASN A 183 -24.02 -18.51 18.16
N PHE A 184 -23.43 -19.47 17.44
CA PHE A 184 -22.45 -19.19 16.38
C PHE A 184 -23.02 -18.24 15.30
N GLY A 185 -24.28 -18.43 14.92
CA GLY A 185 -24.93 -17.60 13.89
C GLY A 185 -24.95 -16.12 14.24
N TYR A 186 -25.30 -15.78 15.48
CA TYR A 186 -25.26 -14.40 15.97
C TYR A 186 -23.84 -13.83 15.91
N GLN A 187 -22.85 -14.55 16.45
CA GLN A 187 -21.46 -14.10 16.48
C GLN A 187 -20.91 -13.89 15.06
N TRP A 188 -21.19 -14.82 14.16
CA TRP A 188 -20.81 -14.74 12.75
C TRP A 188 -21.46 -13.55 12.04
N MET A 189 -22.78 -13.35 12.21
CA MET A 189 -23.49 -12.24 11.59
C MET A 189 -22.99 -10.88 12.10
N VAL A 190 -22.73 -10.76 13.40
CA VAL A 190 -22.17 -9.54 14.00
C VAL A 190 -20.78 -9.25 13.39
N VAL A 191 -19.90 -10.25 13.33
CA VAL A 191 -18.58 -10.07 12.71
C VAL A 191 -18.71 -9.70 11.23
N MET A 192 -19.46 -10.46 10.44
CA MET A 192 -19.62 -10.20 8.99
C MET A 192 -20.24 -8.84 8.69
N SER A 193 -21.27 -8.42 9.43
CA SER A 193 -21.92 -7.12 9.22
C SER A 193 -20.94 -5.96 9.43
N THR A 194 -20.14 -5.99 10.50
CA THR A 194 -19.13 -4.94 10.76
C THR A 194 -18.08 -4.85 9.64
N GLN A 195 -17.59 -5.99 9.15
CA GLN A 195 -16.63 -6.02 8.05
C GLN A 195 -17.24 -5.49 6.74
N LEU A 196 -18.47 -5.91 6.40
CA LEU A 196 -19.16 -5.48 5.19
C LEU A 196 -19.46 -3.98 5.19
N ILE A 197 -19.85 -3.42 6.34
CA ILE A 197 -20.06 -1.97 6.49
C ILE A 197 -18.74 -1.23 6.24
N GLY A 198 -17.64 -1.69 6.84
CA GLY A 198 -16.31 -1.09 6.64
C GLY A 198 -15.88 -1.06 5.17
N PHE A 199 -15.96 -2.21 4.49
CA PHE A 199 -15.60 -2.29 3.06
C PHE A 199 -16.53 -1.47 2.17
N SER A 200 -17.82 -1.39 2.51
CA SER A 200 -18.79 -0.58 1.77
C SER A 200 -18.48 0.91 1.86
N ILE A 201 -18.15 1.42 3.05
CA ILE A 201 -17.75 2.83 3.24
C ILE A 201 -16.43 3.11 2.51
N GLY A 202 -15.45 2.21 2.57
CA GLY A 202 -14.19 2.33 1.83
C GLY A 202 -14.41 2.44 0.31
N GLY A 203 -15.33 1.64 -0.23
CA GLY A 203 -15.71 1.70 -1.64
C GLY A 203 -16.31 3.05 -2.05
N ILE A 204 -17.18 3.62 -1.21
CA ILE A 204 -17.77 4.96 -1.45
C ILE A 204 -16.70 6.05 -1.34
N ALA A 205 -15.81 5.94 -0.36
CA ALA A 205 -14.74 6.91 -0.11
C ALA A 205 -13.64 6.88 -1.19
N ARG A 206 -13.51 5.81 -1.98
CA ARG A 206 -12.51 5.68 -3.06
C ARG A 206 -12.49 6.90 -4.00
N ARG A 207 -13.65 7.46 -4.33
CA ARG A 207 -13.74 8.64 -5.21
C ARG A 207 -13.06 9.88 -4.62
N PHE A 208 -13.02 9.99 -3.29
CA PHE A 208 -12.49 11.15 -2.58
C PHE A 208 -11.07 10.91 -2.04
N LEU A 209 -10.75 9.66 -1.67
CA LEU A 209 -9.50 9.30 -0.97
C LEU A 209 -8.48 8.55 -1.84
N VAL A 210 -8.83 8.22 -3.10
CA VAL A 210 -7.94 7.45 -3.99
C VAL A 210 -7.92 8.02 -5.41
N ALA A 211 -9.06 8.46 -5.94
CA ALA A 211 -9.13 8.96 -7.32
C ALA A 211 -8.37 10.29 -7.58
N PRO A 212 -8.35 11.28 -6.65
CA PRO A 212 -7.61 12.52 -6.87
C PRO A 212 -6.07 12.29 -6.83
N PRO A 213 -5.29 12.80 -7.80
CA PRO A 213 -3.83 12.63 -7.85
C PRO A 213 -3.08 13.22 -6.64
N SER A 214 -3.63 14.25 -6.00
CA SER A 214 -3.08 14.84 -4.78
C SER A 214 -3.14 13.93 -3.55
N MET A 215 -3.90 12.84 -3.60
CA MET A 215 -4.17 12.00 -2.42
C MET A 215 -3.15 10.88 -2.26
N ILE A 216 -2.03 11.20 -1.61
CA ILE A 216 -0.93 10.26 -1.37
C ILE A 216 -1.09 9.50 -0.05
N TRP A 217 -0.64 8.23 -0.04
CA TRP A 217 -0.61 7.38 1.14
C TRP A 217 0.83 6.92 1.43
N PRO A 218 1.64 7.71 2.18
CA PRO A 218 3.07 7.45 2.35
C PRO A 218 3.39 6.05 2.91
N ALA A 219 2.56 5.54 3.82
CA ALA A 219 2.71 4.19 4.35
C ALA A 219 2.62 3.12 3.25
N ASN A 220 1.81 3.35 2.21
CA ASN A 220 1.66 2.43 1.08
C ASN A 220 2.84 2.50 0.10
N LEU A 221 3.51 3.66 -0.01
CA LEU A 221 4.67 3.83 -0.90
C LEU A 221 5.84 2.91 -0.53
N VAL A 222 6.00 2.58 0.75
CA VAL A 222 7.01 1.61 1.21
C VAL A 222 6.77 0.23 0.60
N TYR A 223 5.51 -0.19 0.49
CA TYR A 223 5.16 -1.47 -0.14
C TYR A 223 5.37 -1.40 -1.65
N CYS A 224 5.04 -0.26 -2.28
CA CYS A 224 5.28 -0.03 -3.71
C CYS A 224 6.76 -0.14 -4.08
N ALA A 225 7.63 0.50 -3.30
CA ALA A 225 9.07 0.48 -3.54
C ALA A 225 9.67 -0.94 -3.48
N LEU A 226 9.06 -1.85 -2.72
CA LEU A 226 9.53 -3.24 -2.61
C LEU A 226 9.10 -4.13 -3.79
N PHE A 227 8.15 -3.67 -4.62
CA PHE A 227 7.78 -4.37 -5.85
C PHE A 227 8.68 -4.07 -7.04
N ASN A 228 9.45 -2.98 -6.96
CA ASN A 228 10.38 -2.50 -7.98
C ASN A 228 11.75 -3.17 -7.82
#